data_AF-A0A345Z4Q3-F1
#
_entry.id   AF-A0A345Z4Q3-F1
#
_cell.length_a   1.000
_cell.length_b   1.000
_cell.length_c   1.000
_cell.angle_alpha   90.00
_cell.angle_beta   90.00
_cell.angle_gamma   90.00
#
_symmetry.space_group_name_H-M   'P 1'
#
loop_
_entity.id
_entity.type
_entity.pdbx_description
1 polymer ?
#
loop_
_entity_poly.entity_id
_entity_poly.type
_entity_poly.pdbx_seq_one_letter_code
_entity_poly.pdbx_strand_id
1 'polypeptide(L)'
;MKKLLLSLSLIISITSSPVLTLSCSKEVKHIFEDEVEMLNMADIETQIREPRPKDLVTDYIDEVVSIFENWSKDLIYKTHYEIIATNKEAEFTVGDQVYIKPVKDNDKIYGKIINKATNLISLSELDEELNLIKPLPGEDKNTFDKILIEFLEAKIRGIKLKTDYEIIYNMKNDLSFSKGDSITVSSLPKSRIVRGASVVQINIFDINTINYEKSIPRINEKIVDVETRLEKVIQTNVFDAKKGEDYTFEFPSGSNSLREGDKVKIVAKKDSRILTGEDVEFVVQTYNIKDLKETIESFDFNFKTNQELFLNQIETAILSEVPQAKRGFDYTLVSNTDFQYFMPTDTVELQIIPGNYYLIGEKLTFEVPKLDLQVIENDISNIEIQLGVTTIQEFQEEVNLTLDLLSSDIDIKDQVEIKTENLETTFNGNSSVEIIPADNSFFFSPKSKSIVKKMDYIKLDEVKDFLAPTLNIYAGATSQSIIDLIKDLLLTDFRLSVLKEGVDFELTTSSRNDFLYYTDSVCLSVIQNSNLLKGGEIVFDVNELEIEGIKSELDKLEINSQNSHLENQILINSCLHEMVPFMSEYEDYKIFIYEGNNSDRYFQKCSIIFFSGKWLSKETTIDLSIN
;
A
#
# COMPACT_ATOMS: atom_id res chain seq x y z
N MET A 1 -14.21 14.61 17.84
CA MET A 1 -13.92 13.65 16.75
C MET A 1 -12.78 12.73 17.18
N LYS A 2 -13.03 11.40 17.23
CA LYS A 2 -12.13 10.22 17.13
C LYS A 2 -12.88 9.04 17.80
N LYS A 3 -13.61 8.26 17.00
CA LYS A 3 -13.26 6.96 16.39
C LYS A 3 -13.76 5.76 17.22
N LEU A 4 -14.77 5.10 16.65
CA LEU A 4 -15.09 3.68 16.66
C LEU A 4 -13.96 2.75 17.14
N LEU A 5 -14.34 1.72 17.91
CA LEU A 5 -13.95 0.34 17.62
C LEU A 5 -14.98 -0.64 18.21
N LEU A 6 -15.59 -1.38 17.29
CA LEU A 6 -16.48 -2.51 17.50
C LEU A 6 -15.61 -3.75 17.74
N SER A 7 -15.89 -4.55 18.76
CA SER A 7 -15.39 -5.93 18.86
C SER A 7 -16.49 -6.81 19.48
N LEU A 8 -17.36 -7.31 18.61
CA LEU A 8 -18.35 -8.32 18.95
C LEU A 8 -17.72 -9.70 18.73
N SER A 9 -17.46 -10.43 19.80
CA SER A 9 -17.05 -11.84 19.77
C SER A 9 -17.85 -12.61 20.81
N LEU A 10 -18.74 -13.50 20.33
CA LEU A 10 -19.30 -14.64 21.05
C LEU A 10 -20.18 -15.44 20.08
N ILE A 11 -19.58 -16.43 19.41
CA ILE A 11 -20.31 -17.51 18.73
C ILE A 11 -20.28 -18.73 19.65
N ILE A 12 -21.47 -19.30 19.81
CA ILE A 12 -21.94 -20.31 20.75
C ILE A 12 -21.33 -21.69 20.46
N SER A 13 -21.07 -22.47 21.52
CA SER A 13 -20.79 -23.92 21.46
C SER A 13 -22.08 -24.72 21.64
N ILE A 14 -22.39 -25.67 20.75
CA ILE A 14 -23.33 -26.76 21.04
C ILE A 14 -22.74 -28.08 20.55
N THR A 15 -22.31 -28.89 21.51
CA THR A 15 -22.09 -30.33 21.41
C THR A 15 -23.40 -31.07 21.71
N SER A 16 -23.76 -32.09 20.95
CA SER A 16 -24.69 -33.15 21.40
C SER A 16 -24.15 -34.53 21.02
N SER A 17 -24.08 -35.40 22.03
CA SER A 17 -23.71 -36.81 21.97
C SER A 17 -24.96 -37.70 22.13
N PRO A 18 -24.87 -39.01 21.81
CA PRO A 18 -26.02 -39.88 21.53
C PRO A 18 -26.66 -40.44 22.79
N VAL A 19 -27.97 -40.75 22.71
CA VAL A 19 -28.71 -41.48 23.75
C VAL A 19 -29.02 -42.89 23.25
N LEU A 20 -28.61 -43.87 24.03
CA LEU A 20 -28.96 -45.29 23.93
C LEU A 20 -29.65 -45.70 25.25
N THR A 21 -30.50 -46.73 25.17
CA THR A 21 -31.13 -47.61 26.20
C THR A 21 -32.66 -47.48 26.31
N LEU A 22 -33.43 -48.58 26.17
CA LEU A 22 -33.73 -49.67 27.14
C LEU A 22 -34.61 -50.73 26.38
N SER A 23 -34.84 -52.01 26.73
CA SER A 23 -34.57 -52.87 27.90
C SER A 23 -34.87 -54.36 27.56
N CYS A 24 -34.23 -55.27 28.31
CA CYS A 24 -34.34 -56.75 28.47
C CYS A 24 -35.66 -57.50 28.15
N SER A 25 -35.57 -58.77 27.70
CA SER A 25 -35.90 -59.96 28.54
C SER A 25 -35.69 -61.33 27.87
N LYS A 26 -35.19 -62.28 28.69
CA LYS A 26 -35.36 -63.75 28.72
C LYS A 26 -34.89 -64.65 27.56
N GLU A 27 -33.96 -65.55 27.90
CA GLU A 27 -33.69 -66.82 27.23
C GLU A 27 -34.93 -67.73 27.19
N VAL A 28 -35.24 -68.28 26.01
CA VAL A 28 -35.85 -69.61 25.83
C VAL A 28 -35.25 -70.24 24.57
N LYS A 29 -34.58 -71.38 24.72
CA LYS A 29 -34.22 -72.26 23.59
C LYS A 29 -35.46 -72.97 23.06
N HIS A 30 -35.73 -72.84 21.77
CA HIS A 30 -36.42 -73.85 20.97
C HIS A 30 -35.55 -74.16 19.75
N ILE A 31 -35.14 -75.42 19.62
CA ILE A 31 -34.67 -76.01 18.36
C ILE A 31 -35.92 -76.59 17.72
N PHE A 32 -36.34 -76.13 16.54
CA PHE A 32 -37.09 -76.93 15.57
C PHE A 32 -36.91 -76.34 14.16
N GLU A 33 -36.50 -77.24 13.25
CA GLU A 33 -36.41 -77.18 11.79
C GLU A 33 -35.27 -76.34 11.20
N ASP A 34 -34.41 -77.00 10.39
CA ASP A 34 -33.48 -76.31 9.49
C ASP A 34 -34.33 -75.46 8.54
N GLU A 35 -34.46 -74.17 8.83
CA GLU A 35 -34.89 -73.19 7.84
C GLU A 35 -33.85 -73.22 6.71
N VAL A 36 -34.20 -73.85 5.59
CA VAL A 36 -33.43 -73.68 4.36
C VAL A 36 -33.57 -72.21 3.99
N GLU A 37 -32.49 -71.45 4.20
CA GLU A 37 -32.44 -70.02 3.92
C GLU A 37 -32.78 -69.79 2.44
N MET A 38 -33.99 -69.29 2.18
CA MET A 38 -34.46 -69.04 0.81
C MET A 38 -33.65 -67.89 0.21
N LEU A 39 -33.12 -68.08 -0.99
CA LEU A 39 -32.24 -67.11 -1.60
C LEU A 39 -33.05 -65.97 -2.25
N ASN A 40 -32.71 -64.71 -1.94
CA ASN A 40 -33.40 -63.53 -2.48
C ASN A 40 -32.80 -63.07 -3.81
N MET A 41 -33.64 -62.95 -4.85
CA MET A 41 -33.20 -62.48 -6.18
C MET A 41 -32.58 -61.07 -6.15
N ALA A 42 -32.97 -60.21 -5.22
CA ALA A 42 -32.40 -58.87 -5.10
C ALA A 42 -30.90 -58.90 -4.75
N ASP A 43 -30.46 -59.93 -4.02
CA ASP A 43 -29.06 -60.04 -3.57
C ASP A 43 -28.14 -60.44 -4.73
N ILE A 44 -28.63 -61.29 -5.65
CA ILE A 44 -27.89 -61.69 -6.86
C ILE A 44 -27.94 -60.61 -7.96
N GLU A 45 -28.99 -59.77 -8.01
CA GLU A 45 -29.19 -58.74 -9.05
C GLU A 45 -27.97 -57.82 -9.24
N THR A 46 -27.19 -57.60 -8.18
CA THR A 46 -25.97 -56.79 -8.20
C THR A 46 -24.79 -57.45 -8.92
N GLN A 47 -24.72 -58.77 -8.95
CA GLN A 47 -23.64 -59.53 -9.63
C GLN A 47 -23.94 -59.74 -11.12
N ILE A 48 -25.18 -59.55 -11.52
CA ILE A 48 -25.61 -59.68 -12.91
C ILE A 48 -25.44 -58.34 -13.60
N ARG A 49 -24.42 -58.23 -14.47
CA ARG A 49 -24.22 -57.04 -15.31
C ARG A 49 -25.36 -56.87 -16.32
N GLU A 50 -25.50 -55.68 -16.88
CA GLU A 50 -26.37 -55.50 -18.04
C GLU A 50 -25.80 -56.20 -19.28
N PRO A 51 -26.64 -56.78 -20.15
CA PRO A 51 -26.19 -57.29 -21.45
C PRO A 51 -25.69 -56.12 -22.31
N ARG A 52 -24.60 -56.32 -23.05
CA ARG A 52 -24.06 -55.30 -23.95
C ARG A 52 -24.52 -55.54 -25.38
N PRO A 53 -24.66 -54.50 -26.22
CA PRO A 53 -24.93 -54.69 -27.64
C PRO A 53 -23.88 -55.61 -28.25
N LYS A 54 -24.28 -56.53 -29.13
CA LYS A 54 -23.41 -57.53 -29.77
C LYS A 54 -22.87 -58.64 -28.87
N ASP A 55 -23.23 -58.69 -27.59
CA ASP A 55 -23.04 -59.90 -26.77
C ASP A 55 -23.88 -61.05 -27.34
N LEU A 56 -23.32 -62.26 -27.36
CA LEU A 56 -24.08 -63.46 -27.70
C LEU A 56 -25.06 -63.76 -26.58
N VAL A 57 -26.32 -64.00 -26.95
CA VAL A 57 -27.40 -64.28 -26.00
C VAL A 57 -27.09 -65.53 -25.19
N THR A 58 -26.48 -66.55 -25.81
CA THR A 58 -26.06 -67.79 -25.15
C THR A 58 -25.02 -67.55 -24.07
N ASP A 59 -23.96 -66.80 -24.40
CA ASP A 59 -22.83 -66.58 -23.50
C ASP A 59 -23.27 -65.79 -22.26
N TYR A 60 -24.13 -64.78 -22.46
CA TYR A 60 -24.70 -64.02 -21.35
C TYR A 60 -25.64 -64.87 -20.48
N ILE A 61 -26.45 -65.75 -21.08
CA ILE A 61 -27.29 -66.68 -20.31
C ILE A 61 -26.41 -67.62 -19.48
N ASP A 62 -25.35 -68.18 -20.07
CA ASP A 62 -24.42 -69.08 -19.39
C ASP A 62 -23.66 -68.36 -18.25
N GLU A 63 -23.31 -67.09 -18.43
CA GLU A 63 -22.75 -66.22 -17.39
C GLU A 63 -23.72 -66.09 -16.21
N VAL A 64 -24.98 -65.76 -16.48
CA VAL A 64 -26.02 -65.66 -15.44
C VAL A 64 -26.24 -67.00 -14.74
N VAL A 65 -26.29 -68.11 -15.49
CA VAL A 65 -26.44 -69.45 -14.91
C VAL A 65 -25.31 -69.75 -13.94
N SER A 66 -24.08 -69.45 -14.35
CA SER A 66 -22.88 -69.65 -13.53
C SER A 66 -22.93 -68.82 -12.24
N ILE A 67 -23.46 -67.59 -12.27
CA ILE A 67 -23.65 -66.76 -11.07
C ILE A 67 -24.58 -67.47 -10.08
N PHE A 68 -25.75 -67.95 -10.53
CA PHE A 68 -26.69 -68.66 -9.65
C PHE A 68 -26.12 -69.97 -9.09
N GLU A 69 -25.42 -70.75 -9.91
CA GLU A 69 -24.78 -72.01 -9.47
C GLU A 69 -23.65 -71.79 -8.45
N ASN A 70 -22.92 -70.67 -8.58
CA ASN A 70 -21.88 -70.28 -7.61
C ASN A 70 -22.48 -69.88 -6.26
N TRP A 71 -23.66 -69.25 -6.27
CA TRP A 71 -24.40 -68.93 -5.04
C TRP A 71 -24.92 -70.19 -4.34
N SER A 72 -25.45 -71.14 -5.10
CA SER A 72 -25.77 -72.47 -4.58
C SER A 72 -25.80 -73.50 -5.70
N LYS A 73 -25.06 -74.60 -5.48
CA LYS A 73 -25.00 -75.75 -6.40
C LYS A 73 -26.34 -76.47 -6.56
N ASP A 74 -27.29 -76.20 -5.66
CA ASP A 74 -28.64 -76.77 -5.71
C ASP A 74 -29.55 -75.99 -6.68
N LEU A 75 -29.14 -74.80 -7.16
CA LEU A 75 -29.93 -73.96 -8.05
C LEU A 75 -29.74 -74.34 -9.53
N ILE A 76 -30.57 -75.27 -9.98
CA ILE A 76 -30.60 -75.73 -11.38
C ILE A 76 -31.42 -74.78 -12.27
N TYR A 77 -30.81 -74.30 -13.36
CA TYR A 77 -31.46 -73.51 -14.42
C TYR A 77 -32.65 -74.24 -15.05
N LYS A 78 -33.74 -73.52 -15.35
CA LYS A 78 -35.06 -74.00 -15.83
C LYS A 78 -35.87 -74.84 -14.83
N THR A 79 -35.26 -75.33 -13.76
CA THR A 79 -35.99 -75.98 -12.65
C THR A 79 -36.38 -74.95 -11.59
N HIS A 80 -35.45 -74.11 -11.17
CA HIS A 80 -35.64 -73.20 -10.05
C HIS A 80 -35.87 -71.75 -10.49
N TYR A 81 -35.21 -71.33 -11.57
CA TYR A 81 -35.33 -70.02 -12.20
C TYR A 81 -35.24 -70.13 -13.72
N GLU A 82 -35.81 -69.16 -14.42
CA GLU A 82 -35.82 -69.05 -15.88
C GLU A 82 -35.27 -67.69 -16.32
N ILE A 83 -34.46 -67.70 -17.37
CA ILE A 83 -33.91 -66.51 -18.02
C ILE A 83 -34.59 -66.37 -19.38
N ILE A 84 -35.24 -65.23 -19.61
CA ILE A 84 -35.99 -64.93 -20.82
C ILE A 84 -35.40 -63.67 -21.45
N ALA A 85 -34.77 -63.82 -22.61
CA ALA A 85 -34.42 -62.69 -23.46
C ALA A 85 -35.61 -62.31 -24.35
N THR A 86 -35.87 -61.01 -24.52
CA THR A 86 -36.87 -60.52 -25.49
C THR A 86 -36.41 -60.68 -26.94
N ASN A 87 -35.10 -60.82 -27.14
CA ASN A 87 -34.47 -60.93 -28.44
C ASN A 87 -34.73 -62.31 -29.08
N LYS A 88 -34.90 -62.32 -30.40
CA LYS A 88 -34.98 -63.54 -31.22
C LYS A 88 -33.73 -63.79 -32.06
N GLU A 89 -32.80 -62.84 -32.10
CA GLU A 89 -31.51 -62.95 -32.77
C GLU A 89 -30.45 -63.54 -31.82
N ALA A 90 -29.31 -63.96 -32.40
CA ALA A 90 -28.22 -64.56 -31.64
C ALA A 90 -27.44 -63.55 -30.78
N GLU A 91 -27.52 -62.25 -31.10
CA GLU A 91 -26.77 -61.17 -30.45
C GLU A 91 -27.72 -60.10 -29.92
N PHE A 92 -27.47 -59.55 -28.73
CA PHE A 92 -28.28 -58.46 -28.18
C PHE A 92 -28.21 -57.17 -28.99
N THR A 93 -29.35 -56.49 -29.08
CA THR A 93 -29.51 -55.16 -29.67
C THR A 93 -30.02 -54.17 -28.62
N VAL A 94 -29.71 -52.89 -28.79
CA VAL A 94 -30.15 -51.85 -27.84
C VAL A 94 -31.67 -51.83 -27.74
N GLY A 95 -32.17 -51.86 -26.50
CA GLY A 95 -33.59 -51.97 -26.19
C GLY A 95 -34.07 -53.39 -25.89
N ASP A 96 -33.27 -54.42 -26.18
CA ASP A 96 -33.54 -55.79 -25.72
C ASP A 96 -33.47 -55.88 -24.20
N GLN A 97 -34.31 -56.74 -23.62
CA GLN A 97 -34.38 -56.97 -22.18
C GLN A 97 -34.17 -58.44 -21.87
N VAL A 98 -33.53 -58.71 -20.73
CA VAL A 98 -33.42 -60.04 -20.15
C VAL A 98 -34.13 -60.03 -18.80
N TYR A 99 -35.13 -60.90 -18.68
CA TYR A 99 -35.86 -61.13 -17.46
C TYR A 99 -35.38 -62.41 -16.80
N ILE A 100 -35.09 -62.35 -15.51
CA ILE A 100 -34.75 -63.51 -14.70
C ILE A 100 -35.82 -63.62 -13.62
N LYS A 101 -36.54 -64.74 -13.63
CA LYS A 101 -37.69 -64.96 -12.74
C LYS A 101 -37.64 -66.36 -12.12
N PRO A 102 -38.20 -66.57 -10.92
CA PRO A 102 -38.36 -67.91 -10.37
C PRO A 102 -39.40 -68.71 -11.17
N VAL A 103 -39.21 -70.02 -11.26
CA VAL A 103 -40.25 -70.94 -11.77
C VAL A 103 -41.31 -71.10 -10.67
N LYS A 104 -42.61 -71.13 -11.03
CA LYS A 104 -43.69 -71.33 -10.04
C LYS A 104 -43.53 -72.71 -9.38
N ASP A 105 -43.73 -72.76 -8.07
CA ASP A 105 -43.53 -73.92 -7.18
C ASP A 105 -42.07 -74.32 -6.93
N ASN A 106 -41.32 -73.42 -6.29
CA ASN A 106 -39.97 -73.72 -5.82
C ASN A 106 -39.67 -73.05 -4.47
N ASP A 107 -39.35 -73.86 -3.45
CA ASP A 107 -39.06 -73.44 -2.07
C ASP A 107 -37.61 -72.95 -1.86
N LYS A 108 -36.81 -72.78 -2.92
CA LYS A 108 -35.38 -72.40 -2.84
C LYS A 108 -35.05 -70.94 -3.15
N ILE A 109 -35.85 -70.26 -3.98
CA ILE A 109 -35.60 -68.87 -4.40
C ILE A 109 -36.84 -68.02 -4.13
N TYR A 110 -36.66 -66.88 -3.48
CA TYR A 110 -37.71 -65.89 -3.23
C TYR A 110 -37.43 -64.57 -4.00
N GLY A 111 -38.48 -63.86 -4.40
CA GLY A 111 -38.38 -62.43 -4.69
C GLY A 111 -38.71 -61.94 -6.11
N LYS A 112 -38.26 -60.71 -6.36
CA LYS A 112 -38.54 -59.81 -7.51
C LYS A 112 -37.96 -60.35 -8.82
N ILE A 113 -38.65 -60.11 -9.95
CA ILE A 113 -38.10 -60.35 -11.29
C ILE A 113 -36.93 -59.38 -11.54
N ILE A 114 -35.75 -59.90 -11.84
CA ILE A 114 -34.61 -59.09 -12.28
C ILE A 114 -34.84 -58.74 -13.75
N ASN A 115 -34.72 -57.46 -14.10
CA ASN A 115 -34.79 -56.99 -15.47
C ASN A 115 -33.51 -56.23 -15.81
N LYS A 116 -32.78 -56.68 -16.83
CA LYS A 116 -31.60 -56.01 -17.36
C LYS A 116 -31.86 -55.62 -18.81
N ALA A 117 -31.67 -54.34 -19.13
CA ALA A 117 -31.85 -53.83 -20.47
C ALA A 117 -30.50 -53.66 -21.17
N THR A 118 -30.48 -53.90 -22.49
CA THR A 118 -29.32 -53.63 -23.33
C THR A 118 -29.29 -52.16 -23.66
N ASN A 119 -28.35 -51.43 -23.07
CA ASN A 119 -28.15 -50.00 -23.30
C ASN A 119 -26.97 -49.76 -24.27
N LEU A 120 -26.90 -48.55 -24.84
CA LEU A 120 -25.71 -48.10 -25.58
C LEU A 120 -24.53 -47.99 -24.61
N ILE A 121 -23.36 -48.46 -25.02
CA ILE A 121 -22.12 -48.34 -24.27
C ILE A 121 -21.69 -46.86 -24.29
N SER A 122 -21.49 -46.26 -23.12
CA SER A 122 -21.02 -44.87 -23.05
C SER A 122 -19.52 -44.82 -23.34
N LEU A 123 -19.09 -44.04 -24.33
CA LEU A 123 -17.66 -43.86 -24.61
C LEU A 123 -16.89 -43.25 -23.43
N SER A 124 -17.56 -42.50 -22.55
CA SER A 124 -16.98 -41.98 -21.31
C SER A 124 -16.54 -43.07 -20.32
N GLU A 125 -17.10 -44.28 -20.41
CA GLU A 125 -16.64 -45.43 -19.61
C GLU A 125 -15.20 -45.83 -19.94
N LEU A 126 -14.67 -45.40 -21.09
CA LEU A 126 -13.32 -45.69 -21.54
C LEU A 126 -12.31 -44.59 -21.18
N ASP A 127 -12.70 -43.51 -20.51
CA ASP A 127 -11.82 -42.35 -20.26
C ASP A 127 -10.50 -42.75 -19.57
N GLU A 128 -10.56 -43.62 -18.56
CA GLU A 128 -9.38 -44.10 -17.84
C GLU A 128 -8.49 -44.97 -18.75
N GLU A 129 -9.08 -45.88 -19.51
CA GLU A 129 -8.32 -46.78 -20.39
C GLU A 129 -7.71 -46.03 -21.58
N LEU A 130 -8.43 -45.06 -22.14
CA LEU A 130 -7.96 -44.19 -23.22
C LEU A 130 -6.79 -43.29 -22.76
N ASN A 131 -6.73 -42.92 -21.48
CA ASN A 131 -5.59 -42.21 -20.92
C ASN A 131 -4.32 -43.07 -20.81
N LEU A 132 -4.44 -44.40 -20.77
CA LEU A 132 -3.29 -45.32 -20.70
C LEU A 132 -2.62 -45.57 -22.06
N ILE A 133 -3.37 -45.34 -23.15
CA ILE A 133 -2.91 -45.57 -24.51
C ILE A 133 -2.51 -44.28 -25.21
N LYS A 134 -2.06 -43.23 -24.50
CA LYS A 134 -1.62 -41.96 -25.12
C LYS A 134 -0.52 -42.18 -26.17
N PRO A 135 -0.41 -41.30 -27.19
CA PRO A 135 0.67 -41.38 -28.15
C PRO A 135 2.03 -41.22 -27.47
N LEU A 136 3.05 -41.90 -28.01
CA LEU A 136 4.43 -41.65 -27.62
C LEU A 136 4.94 -40.33 -28.23
N PRO A 137 5.90 -39.64 -27.59
CA PRO A 137 6.52 -38.46 -28.18
C PRO A 137 7.19 -38.79 -29.51
N GLY A 138 6.87 -38.00 -30.54
CA GLY A 138 7.35 -38.22 -31.91
C GLY A 138 6.63 -39.33 -32.68
N GLU A 139 5.63 -39.99 -32.08
CA GLU A 139 4.73 -40.89 -32.81
C GLU A 139 3.88 -40.11 -33.79
N ASP A 140 3.89 -40.54 -35.06
CA ASP A 140 3.08 -39.91 -36.08
C ASP A 140 1.59 -40.27 -35.90
N LYS A 141 0.73 -39.35 -36.29
CA LYS A 141 -0.72 -39.48 -36.18
C LYS A 141 -1.25 -40.79 -36.78
N ASN A 142 -0.73 -41.26 -37.91
CA ASN A 142 -1.28 -42.44 -38.59
C ASN A 142 -0.92 -43.74 -37.87
N THR A 143 0.27 -43.81 -37.27
CA THR A 143 0.68 -44.95 -36.46
C THR A 143 -0.18 -45.04 -35.19
N PHE A 144 -0.37 -43.90 -34.51
CA PHE A 144 -1.21 -43.86 -33.33
C PHE A 144 -2.69 -44.18 -33.64
N ASP A 145 -3.22 -43.66 -34.74
CA ASP A 145 -4.62 -43.88 -35.15
C ASP A 145 -4.94 -45.38 -35.28
N LYS A 146 -4.01 -46.16 -35.84
CA LYS A 146 -4.16 -47.62 -35.94
C LYS A 146 -4.23 -48.29 -34.56
N ILE A 147 -3.34 -47.91 -33.65
CA ILE A 147 -3.31 -48.46 -32.29
C ILE A 147 -4.61 -48.13 -31.54
N LEU A 148 -5.08 -46.88 -31.66
CA LEU A 148 -6.34 -46.44 -31.04
C LEU A 148 -7.56 -47.19 -31.61
N ILE A 149 -7.61 -47.40 -32.93
CA ILE A 149 -8.69 -48.17 -33.58
C ILE A 149 -8.66 -49.63 -33.11
N GLU A 150 -7.49 -50.28 -33.16
CA GLU A 150 -7.33 -51.67 -32.72
C GLU A 150 -7.74 -51.85 -31.25
N PHE A 151 -7.36 -50.90 -30.39
CA PHE A 151 -7.77 -50.90 -28.98
C PHE A 151 -9.29 -50.81 -28.82
N LEU A 152 -9.95 -49.85 -29.50
CA LEU A 152 -11.39 -49.66 -29.41
C LEU A 152 -12.18 -50.87 -29.92
N GLU A 153 -11.75 -51.46 -31.04
CA GLU A 153 -12.40 -52.64 -31.62
C GLU A 153 -12.20 -53.91 -30.80
N ALA A 154 -11.06 -54.03 -30.10
CA ALA A 154 -10.84 -55.13 -29.15
C ALA A 154 -11.68 -54.97 -27.87
N LYS A 155 -11.90 -53.73 -27.42
CA LYS A 155 -12.65 -53.42 -26.19
C LYS A 155 -14.16 -53.47 -26.36
N ILE A 156 -14.67 -52.97 -27.48
CA ILE A 156 -16.11 -52.96 -27.78
C ILE A 156 -16.37 -53.86 -28.97
N ARG A 157 -16.90 -55.06 -28.68
CA ARG A 157 -17.15 -56.08 -29.69
C ARG A 157 -18.07 -55.54 -30.80
N GLY A 158 -17.61 -55.63 -32.04
CA GLY A 158 -18.41 -55.34 -33.22
C GLY A 158 -18.60 -53.85 -33.55
N ILE A 159 -17.96 -52.94 -32.80
CA ILE A 159 -17.89 -51.51 -33.15
C ILE A 159 -17.09 -51.32 -34.45
N LYS A 160 -17.46 -50.31 -35.27
CA LYS A 160 -16.69 -49.97 -36.48
C LYS A 160 -16.45 -48.47 -36.64
N LEU A 161 -15.23 -48.09 -36.98
CA LEU A 161 -14.88 -46.72 -37.34
C LEU A 161 -15.75 -46.21 -38.51
N LYS A 162 -16.16 -44.93 -38.47
CA LYS A 162 -17.07 -44.25 -39.41
C LYS A 162 -18.49 -44.80 -39.49
N THR A 163 -18.80 -45.89 -38.79
CA THR A 163 -20.17 -46.42 -38.67
C THR A 163 -20.74 -46.14 -37.29
N ASP A 164 -19.95 -46.41 -36.27
CA ASP A 164 -20.33 -46.28 -34.87
C ASP A 164 -19.63 -45.13 -34.15
N TYR A 165 -18.40 -44.82 -34.52
CA TYR A 165 -17.62 -43.73 -33.94
C TYR A 165 -16.69 -43.06 -34.96
N GLU A 166 -16.20 -41.88 -34.60
CA GLU A 166 -15.15 -41.16 -35.30
C GLU A 166 -14.08 -40.67 -34.32
N ILE A 167 -12.87 -40.44 -34.84
CA ILE A 167 -11.75 -39.90 -34.08
C ILE A 167 -11.44 -38.51 -34.62
N ILE A 168 -11.51 -37.50 -33.75
CA ILE A 168 -11.28 -36.10 -34.06
C ILE A 168 -9.99 -35.67 -33.37
N TYR A 169 -9.03 -35.18 -34.16
CA TYR A 169 -7.76 -34.67 -33.66
C TYR A 169 -7.79 -33.15 -33.67
N ASN A 170 -7.57 -32.54 -32.52
CA ASN A 170 -7.32 -31.10 -32.39
C ASN A 170 -5.86 -30.91 -32.01
N MET A 171 -5.01 -30.73 -33.01
CA MET A 171 -3.56 -30.65 -32.87
C MET A 171 -3.05 -29.31 -33.39
N LYS A 172 -2.04 -28.75 -32.73
CA LYS A 172 -1.37 -27.53 -33.17
C LYS A 172 -0.52 -27.76 -34.44
N ASN A 173 -0.01 -28.97 -34.63
CA ASN A 173 0.79 -29.40 -35.79
C ASN A 173 0.36 -30.81 -36.21
N ASP A 174 0.19 -31.07 -37.50
CA ASP A 174 -0.25 -32.37 -38.03
C ASP A 174 0.80 -33.50 -37.93
N LEU A 175 2.06 -33.16 -37.62
CA LEU A 175 3.18 -34.10 -37.66
C LEU A 175 3.45 -34.86 -36.35
N SER A 176 3.15 -34.25 -35.19
CA SER A 176 3.54 -34.80 -33.89
C SER A 176 2.66 -34.28 -32.76
N PHE A 177 2.37 -35.13 -31.77
CA PHE A 177 1.64 -34.79 -30.56
C PHE A 177 2.46 -33.93 -29.59
N SER A 178 1.84 -32.91 -29.01
CA SER A 178 2.44 -31.93 -28.11
C SER A 178 1.47 -31.48 -27.01
N LYS A 179 1.97 -30.75 -26.00
CA LYS A 179 1.17 -30.21 -24.91
C LYS A 179 -0.02 -29.38 -25.42
N GLY A 180 -1.22 -29.75 -24.95
CA GLY A 180 -2.46 -29.04 -25.26
C GLY A 180 -3.20 -29.59 -26.48
N ASP A 181 -2.61 -30.54 -27.21
CA ASP A 181 -3.33 -31.29 -28.24
C ASP A 181 -4.38 -32.21 -27.59
N SER A 182 -5.44 -32.56 -28.33
CA SER A 182 -6.47 -33.47 -27.84
C SER A 182 -6.99 -34.41 -28.92
N ILE A 183 -7.36 -35.61 -28.49
CA ILE A 183 -7.95 -36.65 -29.32
C ILE A 183 -9.34 -36.94 -28.77
N THR A 184 -10.37 -36.74 -29.57
CA THR A 184 -11.76 -36.98 -29.19
C THR A 184 -12.30 -38.19 -29.95
N VAL A 185 -12.71 -39.22 -29.22
CA VAL A 185 -13.46 -40.36 -29.77
C VAL A 185 -14.94 -40.06 -29.58
N SER A 186 -15.68 -39.85 -30.66
CA SER A 186 -17.09 -39.44 -30.63
C SER A 186 -17.98 -40.47 -31.28
N SER A 187 -19.12 -40.79 -30.67
CA SER A 187 -20.12 -41.67 -31.26
C SER A 187 -20.82 -41.00 -32.42
N LEU A 188 -21.09 -41.74 -33.50
CA LEU A 188 -21.91 -41.24 -34.59
C LEU A 188 -23.40 -41.33 -34.24
N PRO A 189 -24.25 -40.37 -34.67
CA PRO A 189 -25.68 -40.36 -34.35
C PRO A 189 -26.46 -41.61 -34.78
N LYS A 190 -25.92 -42.36 -35.75
CA LYS A 190 -26.54 -43.60 -36.26
C LYS A 190 -26.03 -44.86 -35.56
N SER A 191 -25.08 -44.75 -34.62
CA SER A 191 -24.56 -45.92 -33.92
C SER A 191 -25.66 -46.61 -33.14
N ARG A 192 -25.63 -47.94 -33.17
CA ARG A 192 -26.50 -48.81 -32.37
C ARG A 192 -25.74 -49.51 -31.25
N ILE A 193 -24.47 -49.16 -31.04
CA ILE A 193 -23.57 -49.83 -30.09
C ILE A 193 -23.08 -48.84 -29.05
N VAL A 194 -22.61 -47.66 -29.47
CA VAL A 194 -21.99 -46.67 -28.57
C VAL A 194 -22.72 -45.32 -28.57
N ARG A 195 -22.55 -44.56 -27.49
CA ARG A 195 -22.99 -43.15 -27.41
C ARG A 195 -21.99 -42.26 -26.67
N GLY A 196 -22.09 -40.96 -26.90
CA GLY A 196 -21.31 -39.94 -26.19
C GLY A 196 -19.96 -39.70 -26.84
N ALA A 197 -19.02 -39.15 -26.06
CA ALA A 197 -17.65 -38.91 -26.50
C ALA A 197 -16.69 -39.06 -25.31
N SER A 198 -15.44 -39.39 -25.63
CA SER A 198 -14.31 -39.38 -24.71
C SER A 198 -13.22 -38.47 -25.28
N VAL A 199 -12.53 -37.73 -24.40
CA VAL A 199 -11.47 -36.80 -24.78
C VAL A 199 -10.18 -37.15 -24.05
N VAL A 200 -9.13 -37.42 -24.80
CA VAL A 200 -7.78 -37.63 -24.30
C VAL A 200 -6.99 -36.33 -24.49
N GLN A 201 -6.55 -35.73 -23.38
CA GLN A 201 -5.64 -34.59 -23.41
C GLN A 201 -4.18 -35.05 -23.47
N ILE A 202 -3.44 -34.46 -24.41
CA ILE A 202 -2.01 -34.72 -24.62
C ILE A 202 -1.18 -33.70 -23.83
N ASN A 203 -0.29 -34.23 -22.99
CA ASN A 203 0.58 -33.46 -22.10
C ASN A 203 2.06 -33.84 -22.34
N ILE A 204 2.52 -33.79 -23.59
CA ILE A 204 3.93 -34.04 -23.94
C ILE A 204 4.68 -32.70 -23.95
N PHE A 205 5.70 -32.56 -23.11
CA PHE A 205 6.51 -31.36 -22.93
C PHE A 205 7.89 -31.53 -23.52
N ASP A 206 8.38 -30.50 -24.19
CA ASP A 206 9.76 -30.45 -24.69
C ASP A 206 10.70 -29.95 -23.58
N ILE A 207 11.66 -30.78 -23.19
CA ILE A 207 12.61 -30.53 -22.11
C ILE A 207 13.52 -29.33 -22.41
N ASN A 208 13.74 -29.01 -23.70
CA ASN A 208 14.53 -27.85 -24.12
C ASN A 208 13.78 -26.52 -23.94
N THR A 209 12.46 -26.55 -23.69
CA THR A 209 11.65 -25.35 -23.46
C THR A 209 11.59 -24.89 -22.00
N ILE A 210 12.16 -25.67 -21.08
CA ILE A 210 12.23 -25.35 -19.65
C ILE A 210 13.36 -24.33 -19.41
N ASN A 211 13.13 -23.31 -18.57
CA ASN A 211 14.19 -22.37 -18.16
C ASN A 211 15.06 -22.97 -17.04
N TYR A 212 16.35 -23.16 -17.33
CA TYR A 212 17.36 -23.69 -16.41
C TYR A 212 18.41 -22.67 -15.93
N GLU A 213 18.26 -21.37 -16.21
CA GLU A 213 19.28 -20.35 -15.92
C GLU A 213 19.80 -20.40 -14.47
N LYS A 214 18.88 -20.55 -13.51
CA LYS A 214 19.21 -20.63 -12.06
C LYS A 214 19.56 -22.04 -11.57
N SER A 215 19.68 -23.00 -12.48
CA SER A 215 19.94 -24.41 -12.15
C SER A 215 21.21 -24.95 -12.79
N ILE A 216 21.98 -24.10 -13.47
CA ILE A 216 23.27 -24.44 -14.04
C ILE A 216 24.18 -24.99 -12.92
N PRO A 217 24.68 -26.23 -13.05
CA PRO A 217 25.55 -26.82 -12.03
C PRO A 217 26.85 -26.05 -11.88
N ARG A 218 27.34 -25.93 -10.64
CA ARG A 218 28.56 -25.17 -10.32
C ARG A 218 29.71 -26.11 -9.91
N ILE A 219 30.94 -25.60 -9.92
CA ILE A 219 32.13 -26.36 -9.50
C ILE A 219 32.00 -26.78 -8.03
N ASN A 220 32.54 -27.96 -7.71
CA ASN A 220 32.55 -28.59 -6.39
C ASN A 220 31.16 -28.82 -5.78
N GLU A 221 30.11 -28.66 -6.58
CA GLU A 221 28.76 -29.01 -6.17
C GLU A 221 28.62 -30.53 -6.10
N LYS A 222 27.86 -31.02 -5.12
CA LYS A 222 27.57 -32.45 -5.01
C LYS A 222 26.55 -32.85 -6.06
N ILE A 223 26.78 -34.00 -6.67
CA ILE A 223 25.87 -34.58 -7.69
C ILE A 223 24.42 -34.62 -7.19
N VAL A 224 24.20 -35.01 -5.92
CA VAL A 224 22.86 -35.12 -5.33
C VAL A 224 22.14 -33.77 -5.23
N ASP A 225 22.87 -32.69 -4.94
CA ASP A 225 22.28 -31.35 -4.78
C ASP A 225 21.87 -30.79 -6.15
N VAL A 226 22.72 -31.00 -7.16
CA VAL A 226 22.43 -30.66 -8.57
C VAL A 226 21.21 -31.41 -9.08
N GLU A 227 21.19 -32.72 -8.85
CA GLU A 227 20.08 -33.60 -9.22
C GLU A 227 18.77 -33.14 -8.59
N THR A 228 18.76 -32.87 -7.29
CA THR A 228 17.56 -32.43 -6.56
C THR A 228 17.03 -31.11 -7.13
N ARG A 229 17.92 -30.15 -7.42
CA ARG A 229 17.53 -28.85 -8.00
C ARG A 229 16.98 -29.00 -9.40
N LEU A 230 17.65 -29.76 -10.27
CA LEU A 230 17.20 -29.99 -11.65
C LEU A 230 15.87 -30.76 -11.68
N GLU A 231 15.71 -31.79 -10.84
CA GLU A 231 14.46 -32.53 -10.69
C GLU A 231 13.32 -31.59 -10.28
N LYS A 232 13.54 -30.74 -9.28
CA LYS A 232 12.54 -29.76 -8.85
C LYS A 232 12.13 -28.82 -9.98
N VAL A 233 13.09 -28.33 -10.78
CA VAL A 233 12.79 -27.46 -11.93
C VAL A 233 11.95 -28.19 -12.97
N ILE A 234 12.30 -29.44 -13.29
CA ILE A 234 11.52 -30.25 -14.24
C ILE A 234 10.11 -30.50 -13.71
N GLN A 235 9.96 -30.96 -12.46
CA GLN A 235 8.66 -31.26 -11.84
C GLN A 235 7.75 -30.02 -11.71
N THR A 236 8.34 -28.84 -11.50
CA THR A 236 7.58 -27.58 -11.44
C THR A 236 6.98 -27.21 -12.79
N ASN A 237 7.63 -27.61 -13.90
CA ASN A 237 7.20 -27.29 -15.26
C ASN A 237 6.39 -28.42 -15.91
N VAL A 238 6.67 -29.68 -15.54
CA VAL A 238 6.09 -30.89 -16.11
C VAL A 238 5.58 -31.77 -14.98
N PHE A 239 4.27 -31.67 -14.73
CA PHE A 239 3.59 -32.46 -13.70
C PHE A 239 3.72 -33.96 -13.99
N ASP A 240 3.91 -34.76 -12.94
CA ASP A 240 4.12 -36.22 -12.98
C ASP A 240 5.44 -36.74 -13.61
N ALA A 241 6.35 -35.86 -14.05
CA ALA A 241 7.65 -36.28 -14.57
C ALA A 241 8.52 -36.96 -13.50
N LYS A 242 8.96 -38.19 -13.78
CA LYS A 242 9.77 -38.98 -12.86
C LYS A 242 11.17 -39.24 -13.40
N LYS A 243 12.16 -38.98 -12.55
CA LYS A 243 13.54 -39.40 -12.81
C LYS A 243 13.61 -40.92 -12.93
N GLY A 244 14.28 -41.43 -13.95
CA GLY A 244 14.44 -42.86 -14.22
C GLY A 244 13.31 -43.47 -15.05
N GLU A 245 12.13 -42.85 -15.13
CA GLU A 245 11.04 -43.25 -16.04
C GLU A 245 10.98 -42.33 -17.26
N ASP A 246 11.04 -41.00 -17.06
CA ASP A 246 10.85 -40.02 -18.13
C ASP A 246 12.12 -39.30 -18.56
N TYR A 247 13.05 -39.12 -17.63
CA TYR A 247 14.34 -38.48 -17.88
C TYR A 247 15.41 -39.03 -16.97
N THR A 248 16.66 -38.72 -17.29
CA THR A 248 17.84 -39.22 -16.61
C THR A 248 18.89 -38.12 -16.56
N PHE A 249 19.64 -38.03 -15.46
CA PHE A 249 20.78 -37.13 -15.37
C PHE A 249 22.06 -37.92 -15.60
N GLU A 250 22.88 -37.45 -16.54
CA GLU A 250 24.21 -38.00 -16.77
C GLU A 250 25.25 -37.05 -16.16
N PHE A 251 26.11 -37.62 -15.34
CA PHE A 251 27.22 -36.93 -14.70
C PHE A 251 28.55 -37.53 -15.18
N PRO A 252 29.65 -36.76 -15.13
CA PRO A 252 30.99 -37.30 -15.40
C PRO A 252 31.30 -38.43 -14.42
N SER A 253 31.82 -39.54 -14.93
CA SER A 253 32.06 -40.74 -14.12
C SER A 253 33.22 -40.57 -13.13
N GLY A 254 32.99 -40.92 -11.86
CA GLY A 254 34.05 -41.22 -10.89
C GLY A 254 34.35 -40.18 -9.80
N SER A 255 33.58 -39.09 -9.66
CA SER A 255 33.72 -38.10 -8.58
C SER A 255 32.38 -37.81 -7.92
N ASN A 256 32.36 -37.59 -6.59
CA ASN A 256 31.15 -37.15 -5.87
C ASN A 256 30.89 -35.63 -6.03
N SER A 257 31.84 -34.89 -6.59
CA SER A 257 31.78 -33.45 -6.82
C SER A 257 32.17 -33.09 -8.26
N LEU A 258 31.53 -32.05 -8.80
CA LEU A 258 31.76 -31.55 -10.15
C LEU A 258 33.05 -30.73 -10.26
N ARG A 259 33.74 -30.80 -11.39
CA ARG A 259 34.94 -30.02 -11.71
C ARG A 259 34.65 -29.01 -12.82
N GLU A 260 35.52 -28.01 -12.96
CA GLU A 260 35.41 -27.06 -14.07
C GLU A 260 35.50 -27.78 -15.42
N GLY A 261 34.60 -27.45 -16.33
CA GLY A 261 34.52 -28.06 -17.67
C GLY A 261 33.80 -29.41 -17.73
N ASP A 262 33.40 -29.98 -16.57
CA ASP A 262 32.54 -31.16 -16.55
C ASP A 262 31.22 -30.87 -17.26
N LYS A 263 30.62 -31.92 -17.85
CA LYS A 263 29.34 -31.83 -18.55
C LYS A 263 28.29 -32.61 -17.79
N VAL A 264 27.24 -31.93 -17.37
CA VAL A 264 26.04 -32.54 -16.78
C VAL A 264 24.95 -32.51 -17.84
N LYS A 265 24.32 -33.64 -18.12
CA LYS A 265 23.25 -33.71 -19.12
C LYS A 265 21.93 -34.11 -18.50
N ILE A 266 20.86 -33.50 -18.99
CA ILE A 266 19.51 -34.01 -18.83
C ILE A 266 19.13 -34.73 -20.12
N VAL A 267 18.84 -36.02 -20.02
CA VAL A 267 18.48 -36.87 -21.15
C VAL A 267 17.01 -37.26 -21.00
N ALA A 268 16.16 -36.79 -21.91
CA ALA A 268 14.78 -37.26 -22.01
C ALA A 268 14.76 -38.70 -22.54
N LYS A 269 14.03 -39.59 -21.87
CA LYS A 269 13.93 -40.99 -22.30
C LYS A 269 13.01 -41.10 -23.51
N LYS A 270 13.43 -41.88 -24.51
CA LYS A 270 12.68 -42.08 -25.77
C LYS A 270 11.31 -42.72 -25.57
N ASP A 271 11.13 -43.48 -24.49
CA ASP A 271 9.90 -44.15 -24.10
C ASP A 271 9.07 -43.36 -23.07
N SER A 272 9.50 -42.15 -22.68
CA SER A 272 8.69 -41.25 -21.85
C SER A 272 7.38 -40.93 -22.56
N ARG A 273 6.28 -40.83 -21.82
CA ARG A 273 4.96 -40.44 -22.36
C ARG A 273 4.64 -38.95 -22.16
N ILE A 274 5.52 -38.22 -21.48
CA ILE A 274 5.27 -36.84 -21.05
C ILE A 274 6.44 -35.88 -21.32
N LEU A 275 7.64 -36.39 -21.61
CA LEU A 275 8.81 -35.59 -21.98
C LEU A 275 9.38 -35.98 -23.34
N THR A 276 9.87 -34.97 -24.07
CA THR A 276 10.59 -35.10 -25.35
C THR A 276 11.70 -34.06 -25.43
N GLY A 277 12.49 -34.08 -26.51
CA GLY A 277 13.53 -33.08 -26.80
C GLY A 277 14.94 -33.67 -26.89
N GLU A 278 15.89 -32.81 -27.24
CA GLU A 278 17.32 -33.11 -27.28
C GLU A 278 17.95 -33.01 -25.89
N ASP A 279 19.10 -33.67 -25.71
CA ASP A 279 19.86 -33.61 -24.46
C ASP A 279 20.19 -32.16 -24.07
N VAL A 280 19.79 -31.75 -22.87
CA VAL A 280 20.18 -30.45 -22.31
C VAL A 280 21.53 -30.62 -21.62
N GLU A 281 22.59 -30.03 -22.18
CA GLU A 281 23.94 -30.10 -21.63
C GLU A 281 24.31 -28.81 -20.91
N PHE A 282 24.72 -28.93 -19.65
CA PHE A 282 25.34 -27.86 -18.88
C PHE A 282 26.84 -28.09 -18.79
N VAL A 283 27.61 -27.06 -19.12
CA VAL A 283 29.05 -27.03 -18.82
C VAL A 283 29.22 -26.43 -17.43
N VAL A 284 29.83 -27.19 -16.53
CA VAL A 284 30.15 -26.76 -15.17
C VAL A 284 31.19 -25.64 -15.25
N GLN A 285 30.87 -24.49 -14.68
CA GLN A 285 31.71 -23.30 -14.72
C GLN A 285 31.81 -22.66 -13.33
N THR A 286 32.93 -21.97 -13.11
CA THR A 286 33.10 -21.10 -11.95
C THR A 286 32.19 -19.89 -12.08
N TYR A 287 31.54 -19.47 -10.99
CA TYR A 287 30.65 -18.30 -11.02
C TYR A 287 31.46 -16.99 -10.99
N ASN A 288 31.14 -16.04 -11.88
CA ASN A 288 31.81 -14.74 -11.90
C ASN A 288 31.04 -13.74 -11.03
N ILE A 289 31.67 -13.22 -9.97
CA ILE A 289 30.99 -12.28 -9.07
C ILE A 289 30.55 -10.99 -9.74
N LYS A 290 31.13 -10.62 -10.90
CA LYS A 290 30.70 -9.46 -11.68
C LYS A 290 29.21 -9.54 -12.06
N ASP A 291 28.69 -10.75 -12.24
CA ASP A 291 27.28 -10.97 -12.62
C ASP A 291 26.31 -10.62 -11.48
N LEU A 292 26.80 -10.46 -10.24
CA LEU A 292 25.99 -9.96 -9.10
C LEU A 292 25.84 -8.44 -9.07
N LYS A 293 26.62 -7.69 -9.86
CA LYS A 293 26.71 -6.23 -9.72
C LYS A 293 25.34 -5.56 -9.81
N GLU A 294 24.58 -5.84 -10.87
CA GLU A 294 23.24 -5.25 -11.08
C GLU A 294 22.25 -5.68 -9.99
N THR A 295 22.35 -6.92 -9.50
CA THR A 295 21.49 -7.41 -8.42
C THR A 295 21.78 -6.66 -7.13
N ILE A 296 23.05 -6.46 -6.76
CA ILE A 296 23.43 -5.75 -5.54
C ILE A 296 23.11 -4.26 -5.64
N GLU A 297 23.33 -3.63 -6.80
CA GLU A 297 22.98 -2.22 -7.04
C GLU A 297 21.47 -1.95 -6.96
N SER A 298 20.63 -2.99 -7.08
CA SER A 298 19.18 -2.87 -6.90
C SER A 298 18.73 -2.90 -5.43
N PHE A 299 19.61 -3.28 -4.51
CA PHE A 299 19.31 -3.25 -3.07
C PHE A 299 19.27 -1.80 -2.57
N ASP A 300 18.47 -1.55 -1.54
CA ASP A 300 18.39 -0.23 -0.92
C ASP A 300 19.71 0.09 -0.20
N PHE A 301 20.59 0.84 -0.87
CA PHE A 301 21.94 1.15 -0.42
C PHE A 301 22.11 2.66 -0.24
N ASN A 302 21.82 3.14 0.97
CA ASN A 302 21.99 4.54 1.34
C ASN A 302 22.39 4.67 2.82
N PHE A 303 22.67 5.90 3.26
CA PHE A 303 23.11 6.20 4.62
C PHE A 303 22.09 5.88 5.74
N LYS A 304 20.82 5.64 5.40
CA LYS A 304 19.79 5.15 6.33
C LYS A 304 19.64 3.63 6.31
N THR A 305 20.34 2.93 5.42
CA THR A 305 20.32 1.48 5.34
C THR A 305 21.14 0.90 6.50
N ASN A 306 20.55 -0.07 7.21
CA ASN A 306 21.27 -0.83 8.22
C ASN A 306 22.33 -1.72 7.55
N GLN A 307 23.57 -1.58 8.00
CA GLN A 307 24.73 -2.22 7.39
C GLN A 307 24.63 -3.76 7.44
N GLU A 308 24.32 -4.33 8.60
CA GLU A 308 24.26 -5.79 8.79
C GLU A 308 23.20 -6.43 7.88
N LEU A 309 22.03 -5.80 7.78
CA LEU A 309 20.96 -6.25 6.88
C LEU A 309 21.41 -6.21 5.41
N PHE A 310 22.07 -5.14 4.98
CA PHE A 310 22.59 -5.03 3.62
C PHE A 310 23.65 -6.11 3.30
N LEU A 311 24.59 -6.35 4.23
CA LEU A 311 25.59 -7.40 4.07
C LEU A 311 24.94 -8.79 3.98
N ASN A 312 23.89 -9.05 4.77
CA ASN A 312 23.12 -10.30 4.72
C ASN A 312 22.33 -10.46 3.41
N GLN A 313 21.85 -9.37 2.81
CA GLN A 313 21.22 -9.40 1.49
C GLN A 313 22.23 -9.78 0.40
N ILE A 314 23.44 -9.22 0.44
CA ILE A 314 24.52 -9.60 -0.49
C ILE A 314 24.88 -11.07 -0.30
N GLU A 315 25.04 -11.54 0.93
CA GLU A 315 25.32 -12.95 1.23
C GLU A 315 24.21 -13.87 0.68
N THR A 316 22.95 -13.49 0.87
CA THR A 316 21.79 -14.24 0.32
C THR A 316 21.84 -14.29 -1.22
N ALA A 317 22.20 -13.19 -1.89
CA ALA A 317 22.35 -13.15 -3.34
C ALA A 317 23.45 -14.11 -3.82
N ILE A 318 24.61 -14.11 -3.16
CA ILE A 318 25.71 -15.04 -3.46
C ILE A 318 25.25 -16.50 -3.26
N LEU A 319 24.62 -16.81 -2.13
CA LEU A 319 24.17 -18.17 -1.81
C LEU A 319 23.07 -18.68 -2.75
N SER A 320 22.32 -17.78 -3.38
CA SER A 320 21.31 -18.17 -4.37
C SER A 320 21.93 -18.68 -5.68
N GLU A 321 23.12 -18.18 -6.04
CA GLU A 321 23.87 -18.58 -7.24
C GLU A 321 24.89 -19.68 -6.96
N VAL A 322 25.49 -19.65 -5.76
CA VAL A 322 26.54 -20.56 -5.31
C VAL A 322 26.28 -20.98 -3.84
N PRO A 323 25.41 -21.98 -3.61
CA PRO A 323 24.95 -22.35 -2.26
C PRO A 323 26.05 -22.86 -1.31
N GLN A 324 27.18 -23.32 -1.85
CA GLN A 324 28.29 -23.85 -1.06
C GLN A 324 29.31 -22.78 -0.65
N ALA A 325 29.21 -21.56 -1.18
CA ALA A 325 30.12 -20.48 -0.85
C ALA A 325 29.95 -20.05 0.61
N LYS A 326 31.06 -19.83 1.31
CA LYS A 326 31.11 -19.42 2.71
C LYS A 326 31.88 -18.12 2.85
N ARG A 327 31.25 -17.14 3.51
CA ARG A 327 31.92 -15.91 3.91
C ARG A 327 33.12 -16.21 4.81
N GLY A 328 34.24 -15.54 4.57
CA GLY A 328 35.50 -15.73 5.30
C GLY A 328 36.39 -16.88 4.80
N PHE A 329 35.88 -17.75 3.93
CA PHE A 329 36.65 -18.82 3.29
C PHE A 329 36.71 -18.66 1.77
N ASP A 330 35.57 -18.36 1.17
CA ASP A 330 35.43 -18.27 -0.28
C ASP A 330 35.42 -16.83 -0.79
N TYR A 331 34.76 -15.95 -0.03
CA TYR A 331 34.71 -14.53 -0.29
C TYR A 331 34.73 -13.75 1.02
N THR A 332 35.06 -12.48 0.92
CA THR A 332 35.00 -11.51 2.00
C THR A 332 33.99 -10.44 1.62
N LEU A 333 33.16 -10.07 2.59
CA LEU A 333 32.34 -8.88 2.57
C LEU A 333 32.86 -7.99 3.67
N VAL A 334 33.54 -6.92 3.27
CA VAL A 334 34.14 -5.95 4.19
C VAL A 334 33.45 -4.63 3.98
N SER A 335 33.04 -4.01 5.08
CA SER A 335 32.68 -2.61 5.06
C SER A 335 33.77 -1.83 5.78
N ASN A 336 34.08 -0.63 5.31
CA ASN A 336 35.09 0.22 5.92
C ASN A 336 34.60 0.95 7.19
N THR A 337 33.34 0.71 7.60
CA THR A 337 32.69 1.37 8.73
C THR A 337 32.22 0.35 9.77
N ASP A 338 32.23 0.74 11.04
CA ASP A 338 31.71 -0.05 12.17
C ASP A 338 30.34 0.46 12.67
N PHE A 339 29.76 1.46 11.99
CA PHE A 339 28.47 2.03 12.37
C PHE A 339 27.29 1.11 12.00
N GLN A 340 26.20 1.18 12.77
CA GLN A 340 24.99 0.40 12.52
C GLN A 340 24.34 0.75 11.16
N TYR A 341 24.45 2.01 10.76
CA TYR A 341 23.97 2.54 9.49
C TYR A 341 25.17 3.04 8.68
N PHE A 342 25.04 2.99 7.36
CA PHE A 342 26.08 3.53 6.48
C PHE A 342 26.24 5.04 6.65
N MET A 343 27.46 5.53 6.51
CA MET A 343 27.73 6.94 6.29
C MET A 343 27.99 7.20 4.81
N PRO A 344 27.72 8.42 4.31
CA PRO A 344 28.17 8.82 2.98
C PRO A 344 29.65 8.49 2.74
N THR A 345 29.98 8.02 1.54
CA THR A 345 31.29 7.53 1.10
C THR A 345 31.80 6.25 1.77
N ASP A 346 31.05 5.66 2.71
CA ASP A 346 31.35 4.32 3.18
C ASP A 346 31.31 3.34 2.00
N THR A 347 32.21 2.38 2.04
CA THR A 347 32.36 1.38 1.00
C THR A 347 32.02 0.01 1.54
N VAL A 348 31.33 -0.77 0.72
CA VAL A 348 31.16 -2.21 0.89
C VAL A 348 31.91 -2.89 -0.24
N GLU A 349 32.78 -3.81 0.14
CA GLU A 349 33.69 -4.50 -0.76
C GLU A 349 33.39 -6.00 -0.73
N LEU A 350 32.99 -6.54 -1.89
CA LEU A 350 32.89 -7.97 -2.14
C LEU A 350 34.14 -8.42 -2.89
N GLN A 351 34.98 -9.20 -2.22
CA GLN A 351 36.22 -9.73 -2.77
C GLN A 351 36.32 -11.24 -2.59
N ILE A 352 36.73 -11.94 -3.66
CA ILE A 352 37.00 -13.38 -3.61
C ILE A 352 38.36 -13.63 -2.97
N ILE A 353 38.42 -14.65 -2.11
CA ILE A 353 39.68 -15.08 -1.50
C ILE A 353 40.53 -15.82 -2.55
N PRO A 354 41.81 -15.47 -2.74
CA PRO A 354 42.67 -16.11 -3.74
C PRO A 354 42.72 -17.64 -3.59
N GLY A 355 42.61 -18.36 -4.71
CA GLY A 355 42.56 -19.82 -4.71
C GLY A 355 41.17 -20.40 -4.48
N ASN A 356 40.12 -19.57 -4.50
CA ASN A 356 38.75 -20.05 -4.46
C ASN A 356 38.38 -20.89 -5.69
N TYR A 357 37.58 -21.93 -5.46
CA TYR A 357 37.14 -22.86 -6.50
C TYR A 357 35.68 -22.66 -6.95
N TYR A 358 34.94 -21.77 -6.30
CA TYR A 358 33.52 -21.53 -6.53
C TYR A 358 33.24 -20.20 -7.24
N LEU A 359 34.06 -19.19 -6.95
CA LEU A 359 33.88 -17.79 -7.34
C LEU A 359 35.16 -17.29 -8.04
N ILE A 360 35.01 -16.53 -9.12
CA ILE A 360 36.08 -15.81 -9.83
C ILE A 360 35.64 -14.38 -10.15
N GLY A 361 36.59 -13.52 -10.49
CA GLY A 361 36.31 -12.14 -10.92
C GLY A 361 37.02 -11.08 -10.10
N GLU A 362 36.92 -9.85 -10.56
CA GLU A 362 37.45 -8.67 -9.87
C GLU A 362 36.54 -8.28 -8.71
N LYS A 363 37.14 -7.65 -7.70
CA LYS A 363 36.43 -7.12 -6.54
C LYS A 363 35.34 -6.13 -6.97
N LEU A 364 34.17 -6.23 -6.33
CA LEU A 364 33.10 -5.24 -6.46
C LEU A 364 33.14 -4.29 -5.27
N THR A 365 33.06 -2.99 -5.55
CA THR A 365 33.01 -1.93 -4.54
C THR A 365 31.73 -1.13 -4.74
N PHE A 366 30.96 -0.98 -3.68
CA PHE A 366 29.74 -0.18 -3.62
C PHE A 366 30.00 0.97 -2.66
N GLU A 367 29.92 2.21 -3.14
CA GLU A 367 30.15 3.42 -2.34
C GLU A 367 28.82 4.12 -2.05
N VAL A 368 28.58 4.42 -0.78
CA VAL A 368 27.38 5.13 -0.35
C VAL A 368 27.49 6.57 -0.86
N PRO A 369 26.48 7.09 -1.58
CA PRO A 369 26.58 8.43 -2.16
C PRO A 369 26.53 9.53 -1.08
N LYS A 370 27.22 10.65 -1.34
CA LYS A 370 27.01 11.91 -0.59
C LYS A 370 25.63 12.48 -0.81
N LEU A 371 25.12 13.17 0.21
CA LEU A 371 23.78 13.75 0.17
C LEU A 371 23.75 15.04 -0.63
N ASP A 372 22.59 15.28 -1.23
CA ASP A 372 22.28 16.62 -1.68
C ASP A 372 21.85 17.48 -0.49
N LEU A 373 22.40 18.69 -0.36
CA LEU A 373 22.02 19.65 0.68
C LEU A 373 20.50 19.94 0.68
N GLN A 374 19.85 19.78 -0.48
CA GLN A 374 18.41 19.94 -0.64
C GLN A 374 17.56 19.03 0.26
N VAL A 375 18.14 17.94 0.80
CA VAL A 375 17.45 17.07 1.77
C VAL A 375 16.99 17.82 3.03
N ILE A 376 17.67 18.91 3.41
CA ILE A 376 17.33 19.72 4.60
C ILE A 376 16.73 21.10 4.24
N GLU A 377 16.47 21.39 2.96
CA GLU A 377 16.01 22.72 2.52
C GLU A 377 14.73 23.18 3.24
N ASN A 378 13.76 22.28 3.35
CA ASN A 378 12.49 22.57 4.01
C ASN A 378 12.67 22.89 5.49
N ASP A 379 13.50 22.13 6.21
CA ASP A 379 13.73 22.33 7.64
C ASP A 379 14.41 23.68 7.89
N ILE A 380 15.42 24.03 7.08
CA ILE A 380 16.06 25.35 7.10
C ILE A 380 15.07 26.48 6.78
N SER A 381 14.18 26.27 5.81
CA SER A 381 13.19 27.28 5.42
C SER A 381 12.20 27.60 6.55
N ASN A 382 11.99 26.65 7.48
CA ASN A 382 11.05 26.77 8.60
C ASN A 382 11.65 27.42 9.85
N ILE A 383 12.97 27.60 9.93
CA ILE A 383 13.61 28.30 11.06
C ILE A 383 13.08 29.74 11.12
N GLU A 384 12.46 30.13 12.23
CA GLU A 384 11.90 31.47 12.40
C GLU A 384 13.01 32.49 12.64
N ILE A 385 12.93 33.65 11.99
CA ILE A 385 13.90 34.74 12.14
C ILE A 385 13.14 36.02 12.45
N GLN A 386 13.43 36.60 13.61
CA GLN A 386 12.92 37.89 14.02
C GLN A 386 13.96 38.97 13.72
N LEU A 387 13.63 39.91 12.84
CA LEU A 387 14.53 40.99 12.45
C LEU A 387 14.93 41.85 13.65
N GLY A 388 16.20 42.25 13.70
CA GLY A 388 16.75 43.08 14.79
C GLY A 388 16.91 42.36 16.13
N VAL A 389 16.52 41.08 16.22
CA VAL A 389 16.61 40.25 17.43
C VAL A 389 17.47 39.02 17.17
N THR A 390 17.05 38.17 16.24
CA THR A 390 17.73 36.91 15.97
C THR A 390 19.15 37.18 15.48
N THR A 391 20.11 36.64 16.21
CA THR A 391 21.52 36.74 15.86
C THR A 391 21.90 35.69 14.80
N ILE A 392 22.96 35.95 14.05
CA ILE A 392 23.51 34.96 13.10
C ILE A 392 23.92 33.67 13.83
N GLN A 393 24.42 33.80 15.06
CA GLN A 393 24.82 32.67 15.88
C GLN A 393 23.62 31.80 16.31
N GLU A 394 22.52 32.41 16.75
CA GLU A 394 21.29 31.66 17.08
C GLU A 394 20.74 30.91 15.85
N PHE A 395 20.75 31.56 14.67
CA PHE A 395 20.37 30.87 13.44
C PHE A 395 21.31 29.70 13.12
N GLN A 396 22.62 29.85 13.34
CA GLN A 396 23.58 28.76 13.18
C GLN A 396 23.31 27.61 14.16
N GLU A 397 22.89 27.90 15.39
CA GLU A 397 22.50 26.88 16.37
C GLU A 397 21.25 26.10 15.91
N GLU A 398 20.25 26.76 15.33
CA GLU A 398 19.06 26.11 14.75
C GLU A 398 19.39 25.25 13.51
N VAL A 399 20.32 25.72 12.66
CA VAL A 399 20.86 24.92 11.55
C VAL A 399 21.56 23.67 12.10
N ASN A 400 22.36 23.82 13.15
CA ASN A 400 23.05 22.71 13.80
C ASN A 400 22.06 21.69 14.40
N LEU A 401 20.96 22.14 14.99
CA LEU A 401 19.89 21.25 15.47
C LEU A 401 19.23 20.47 14.33
N THR A 402 19.02 21.12 13.17
CA THR A 402 18.50 20.46 11.96
C THR A 402 19.44 19.36 11.48
N LEU A 403 20.75 19.61 11.52
CA LEU A 403 21.77 18.63 11.16
C LEU A 403 21.85 17.46 12.16
N ASP A 404 21.72 17.72 13.47
CA ASP A 404 21.67 16.67 14.50
C ASP A 404 20.50 15.68 14.28
N LEU A 405 19.38 16.14 13.71
CA LEU A 405 18.24 15.27 13.38
C LEU A 405 18.52 14.35 12.17
N LEU A 406 19.43 14.74 11.29
CA LEU A 406 19.79 13.97 10.10
C LEU A 406 20.78 12.83 10.43
N SER A 407 21.59 13.00 11.48
CA SER A 407 22.55 12.01 11.96
C SER A 407 22.64 12.06 13.49
N SER A 408 22.06 11.06 14.16
CA SER A 408 22.15 10.94 15.63
C SER A 408 23.51 10.43 16.13
N ASP A 409 24.26 9.77 15.24
CA ASP A 409 25.41 8.95 15.63
C ASP A 409 26.75 9.67 15.40
N ILE A 410 26.74 10.72 14.57
CA ILE A 410 27.91 11.54 14.23
C ILE A 410 27.51 13.00 14.23
N ASP A 411 28.33 13.83 14.88
CA ASP A 411 28.24 15.29 14.78
C ASP A 411 28.60 15.73 13.36
N ILE A 412 27.63 16.35 12.69
CA ILE A 412 27.77 16.85 11.32
C ILE A 412 27.56 18.37 11.21
N LYS A 413 27.69 19.11 12.32
CA LYS A 413 27.46 20.56 12.37
C LYS A 413 28.41 21.37 11.50
N ASP A 414 29.62 20.88 11.34
CA ASP A 414 30.69 21.45 10.53
C ASP A 414 30.65 21.00 9.05
N GLN A 415 29.63 20.25 8.64
CA GLN A 415 29.48 19.78 7.25
C GLN A 415 28.88 20.82 6.31
N VAL A 416 28.36 21.92 6.85
CA VAL A 416 27.82 23.07 6.10
C VAL A 416 28.48 24.36 6.56
N GLU A 417 28.57 25.33 5.66
CA GLU A 417 29.01 26.69 5.94
C GLU A 417 27.84 27.65 5.76
N ILE A 418 27.71 28.59 6.70
CA ILE A 418 26.72 29.66 6.65
C ILE A 418 27.43 30.93 6.19
N LYS A 419 27.05 31.43 5.01
CA LYS A 419 27.55 32.68 4.43
C LYS A 419 26.51 33.77 4.59
N THR A 420 26.92 34.89 5.17
CA THR A 420 26.08 36.09 5.30
C THR A 420 26.73 37.23 4.54
N GLU A 421 25.94 37.99 3.78
CA GLU A 421 26.44 39.18 3.08
C GLU A 421 26.61 40.39 4.03
N ASN A 422 26.13 40.27 5.27
CA ASN A 422 25.99 41.39 6.21
C ASN A 422 27.07 41.40 7.30
N LEU A 423 27.56 42.58 7.69
CA LEU A 423 28.53 42.79 8.78
C LEU A 423 27.87 42.90 10.16
N GLU A 424 26.53 42.97 10.20
CA GLU A 424 25.74 43.09 11.43
C GLU A 424 25.61 41.75 12.16
N THR A 425 25.44 41.79 13.49
CA THR A 425 25.33 40.58 14.33
C THR A 425 23.93 39.96 14.31
N THR A 426 22.91 40.73 13.91
CA THR A 426 21.50 40.33 13.85
C THR A 426 20.95 40.42 12.43
N PHE A 427 19.94 39.62 12.11
CA PHE A 427 19.26 39.70 10.81
C PHE A 427 18.50 41.01 10.63
N ASN A 428 18.51 41.53 9.41
CA ASN A 428 17.77 42.73 9.02
C ASN A 428 16.98 42.48 7.71
N GLY A 429 16.19 43.45 7.27
CA GLY A 429 15.22 43.29 6.18
C GLY A 429 15.81 43.11 4.78
N ASN A 430 17.10 43.36 4.57
CA ASN A 430 17.83 43.03 3.33
C ASN A 430 18.89 41.94 3.53
N SER A 431 18.93 41.29 4.69
CA SER A 431 19.84 40.19 4.92
C SER A 431 19.43 38.99 4.09
N SER A 432 20.43 38.28 3.59
CA SER A 432 20.27 36.91 3.14
C SER A 432 21.32 36.04 3.81
N VAL A 433 20.96 34.79 4.04
CA VAL A 433 21.87 33.77 4.49
C VAL A 433 21.88 32.63 3.47
N GLU A 434 23.09 32.28 3.06
CA GLU A 434 23.34 31.17 2.15
C GLU A 434 23.98 30.04 2.94
N ILE A 435 23.40 28.85 2.86
CA ILE A 435 23.98 27.63 3.42
C ILE A 435 24.54 26.81 2.25
N ILE A 436 25.82 26.48 2.35
CA ILE A 436 26.52 25.66 1.36
C ILE A 436 27.17 24.45 2.05
N PRO A 437 27.47 23.36 1.32
CA PRO A 437 28.36 22.33 1.83
C PRO A 437 29.75 22.93 2.13
N ALA A 438 30.36 22.53 3.25
CA ALA A 438 31.75 22.86 3.51
C ALA A 438 32.68 22.26 2.44
N ASP A 439 33.83 22.90 2.16
CA ASP A 439 34.77 22.46 1.11
C ASP A 439 35.27 21.01 1.31
N ASN A 440 35.36 20.57 2.56
CA ASN A 440 35.75 19.23 2.98
C ASN A 440 34.57 18.40 3.51
N SER A 441 33.32 18.76 3.19
CA SER A 441 32.13 18.05 3.64
C SER A 441 32.20 16.58 3.26
N PHE A 442 32.20 15.71 4.25
CA PHE A 442 32.11 14.26 4.10
C PHE A 442 30.67 13.84 3.82
N PHE A 443 29.70 14.55 4.39
CA PHE A 443 28.28 14.19 4.36
C PHE A 443 27.56 14.70 3.10
N PHE A 444 27.80 15.95 2.71
CA PHE A 444 27.13 16.60 1.58
C PHE A 444 28.03 16.68 0.34
N SER A 445 27.42 16.61 -0.83
CA SER A 445 28.12 16.75 -2.11
C SER A 445 28.56 18.20 -2.33
N PRO A 446 29.81 18.46 -2.74
CA PRO A 446 30.27 19.82 -3.06
C PRO A 446 29.58 20.42 -4.28
N LYS A 447 28.85 19.59 -5.05
CA LYS A 447 28.04 20.03 -6.20
C LYS A 447 26.59 20.35 -5.82
N SER A 448 26.21 20.19 -4.55
CA SER A 448 24.86 20.49 -4.10
C SER A 448 24.53 21.96 -4.31
N LYS A 449 23.26 22.22 -4.60
CA LYS A 449 22.76 23.60 -4.68
C LYS A 449 22.73 24.21 -3.29
N SER A 450 23.15 25.46 -3.20
CA SER A 450 23.03 26.22 -1.96
C SER A 450 21.57 26.45 -1.58
N ILE A 451 21.32 26.53 -0.27
CA ILE A 451 20.03 26.94 0.27
C ILE A 451 20.15 28.42 0.60
N VAL A 452 19.29 29.26 0.03
CA VAL A 452 19.29 30.71 0.26
C VAL A 452 18.02 31.11 0.98
N LYS A 453 18.13 31.60 2.21
CA LYS A 453 17.02 32.18 2.96
C LYS A 453 17.14 33.70 2.93
N LYS A 454 16.17 34.36 2.29
CA LYS A 454 16.10 35.81 2.20
C LYS A 454 15.17 36.34 3.30
N MET A 455 15.61 37.39 3.98
CA MET A 455 14.76 38.14 4.89
C MET A 455 14.03 39.23 4.13
N ASP A 456 12.86 39.60 4.62
CA ASP A 456 12.09 40.72 4.11
C ASP A 456 11.96 41.79 5.21
N TYR A 457 11.94 43.05 4.82
CA TYR A 457 11.67 44.18 5.72
C TYR A 457 10.29 44.06 6.36
N ILE A 458 10.17 44.60 7.58
CA ILE A 458 8.85 44.92 8.16
C ILE A 458 8.23 45.99 7.27
N LYS A 459 7.04 45.72 6.73
CA LYS A 459 6.33 46.68 5.89
C LYS A 459 5.57 47.65 6.76
N LEU A 460 5.64 48.93 6.41
CA LEU A 460 4.93 49.96 7.15
C LEU A 460 3.41 49.77 7.18
N ASP A 461 2.83 49.15 6.14
CA ASP A 461 1.41 48.81 6.12
C ASP A 461 1.04 47.82 7.26
N GLU A 462 1.94 46.90 7.62
CA GLU A 462 1.73 45.99 8.75
C GLU A 462 1.75 46.74 10.09
N VAL A 463 2.58 47.78 10.20
CA VAL A 463 2.61 48.68 11.36
C VAL A 463 1.32 49.51 11.45
N LYS A 464 0.82 49.99 10.31
CA LYS A 464 -0.45 50.73 10.25
C LYS A 464 -1.62 49.86 10.70
N ASP A 465 -1.70 48.64 10.18
CA ASP A 465 -2.76 47.69 10.52
C ASP A 465 -2.74 47.32 12.02
N PHE A 466 -1.55 47.29 12.62
CA PHE A 466 -1.38 47.08 14.06
C PHE A 466 -1.83 48.30 14.90
N LEU A 467 -1.46 49.52 14.50
CA LEU A 467 -1.76 50.74 15.26
C LEU A 467 -3.22 51.21 15.11
N ALA A 468 -3.80 51.11 13.91
CA ALA A 468 -5.08 51.72 13.57
C ALA A 468 -6.28 51.30 14.45
N PRO A 469 -6.42 50.04 14.92
CA PRO A 469 -7.53 49.66 15.78
C PRO A 469 -7.49 50.29 17.18
N THR A 470 -6.30 50.69 17.64
CA THR A 470 -6.07 51.12 19.03
C THR A 470 -5.84 52.62 19.14
N LEU A 471 -5.33 53.24 18.08
CA LEU A 471 -4.98 54.65 18.07
C LEU A 471 -6.20 55.50 17.67
N ASN A 472 -6.70 56.29 18.61
CA ASN A 472 -7.74 57.29 18.36
C ASN A 472 -7.26 58.65 18.84
N ILE A 473 -7.02 59.56 17.89
CA ILE A 473 -6.44 60.87 18.14
C ILE A 473 -7.56 61.90 18.06
N TYR A 474 -7.75 62.71 19.10
CA TYR A 474 -8.77 63.74 19.15
C TYR A 474 -8.16 65.13 19.30
N ALA A 475 -8.87 66.14 18.77
CA ALA A 475 -8.50 67.52 18.92
C ALA A 475 -8.44 67.90 20.41
N GLY A 476 -7.40 68.61 20.82
CA GLY A 476 -7.14 68.93 22.22
C GLY A 476 -6.26 67.92 22.96
N ALA A 477 -5.91 66.77 22.36
CA ALA A 477 -4.83 65.93 22.86
C ALA A 477 -3.47 66.63 22.70
N THR A 478 -2.53 66.40 23.62
CA THR A 478 -1.18 66.96 23.47
C THR A 478 -0.39 66.15 22.45
N SER A 479 0.35 66.83 21.57
CA SER A 479 1.15 66.16 20.53
C SER A 479 2.14 65.15 21.14
N GLN A 480 2.77 65.51 22.25
CA GLN A 480 3.69 64.61 22.98
C GLN A 480 2.99 63.36 23.50
N SER A 481 1.78 63.47 24.08
CA SER A 481 1.06 62.29 24.61
C SER A 481 0.71 61.28 23.53
N ILE A 482 0.36 61.75 22.33
CA ILE A 482 0.03 60.88 21.19
C ILE A 482 1.29 60.22 20.63
N ILE A 483 2.40 60.97 20.54
CA ILE A 483 3.70 60.43 20.14
C ILE A 483 4.14 59.33 21.11
N ASP A 484 4.02 59.57 22.42
CA ASP A 484 4.36 58.59 23.45
C ASP A 484 3.45 57.35 23.37
N LEU A 485 2.13 57.55 23.16
CA LEU A 485 1.18 56.45 22.97
C LEU A 485 1.56 55.57 21.75
N ILE A 486 1.92 56.17 20.62
CA ILE A 486 2.33 55.40 19.44
C ILE A 486 3.59 54.56 19.77
N LYS A 487 4.58 55.16 20.45
CA LYS A 487 5.80 54.44 20.86
C LYS A 487 5.48 53.28 21.80
N ASP A 488 4.65 53.52 22.80
CA ASP A 488 4.24 52.52 23.77
C ASP A 488 3.50 51.37 23.08
N LEU A 489 2.60 51.66 22.13
CA LEU A 489 1.91 50.65 21.34
C LEU A 489 2.89 49.79 20.54
N LEU A 490 3.88 50.39 19.85
CA LEU A 490 4.89 49.64 19.11
C LEU A 490 5.70 48.69 20.00
N LEU A 491 5.94 49.05 21.26
CA LEU A 491 6.62 48.19 22.24
C LEU A 491 5.80 46.96 22.66
N THR A 492 4.48 46.95 22.43
CA THR A 492 3.62 45.82 22.83
C THR A 492 3.63 44.63 21.87
N ASP A 493 3.99 44.84 20.59
CA ASP A 493 4.20 43.75 19.63
C ASP A 493 5.68 43.37 19.59
N PHE A 494 5.98 42.09 19.82
CA PHE A 494 7.36 41.61 19.89
C PHE A 494 8.15 41.92 18.62
N ARG A 495 7.54 41.86 17.42
CA ARG A 495 8.20 42.12 16.13
C ARG A 495 8.48 43.61 15.93
N LEU A 496 7.64 44.49 16.49
CA LEU A 496 7.76 45.94 16.33
C LEU A 496 8.56 46.60 17.46
N SER A 497 8.66 45.96 18.62
CA SER A 497 9.33 46.48 19.82
C SER A 497 10.81 46.82 19.65
N VAL A 498 11.44 46.31 18.59
CA VAL A 498 12.85 46.54 18.26
C VAL A 498 13.09 47.80 17.45
N LEU A 499 12.03 48.39 16.86
CA LEU A 499 12.10 49.59 16.06
C LEU A 499 12.46 50.79 16.95
N LYS A 500 13.44 51.59 16.53
CA LYS A 500 13.89 52.76 17.28
C LYS A 500 13.59 54.06 16.55
N GLU A 501 12.97 54.99 17.27
CA GLU A 501 12.81 56.36 16.76
C GLU A 501 14.18 57.00 16.53
N GLY A 502 14.33 57.74 15.42
CA GLY A 502 15.59 58.34 15.00
C GLY A 502 16.57 57.37 14.32
N VAL A 503 16.23 56.07 14.25
CA VAL A 503 16.97 55.06 13.48
C VAL A 503 16.08 54.44 12.40
N ASP A 504 14.92 53.92 12.79
CA ASP A 504 14.00 53.20 11.91
C ASP A 504 12.83 54.05 11.45
N PHE A 505 12.29 54.87 12.34
CA PHE A 505 11.16 55.74 12.06
C PHE A 505 11.31 57.11 12.74
N GLU A 506 10.53 58.08 12.29
CA GLU A 506 10.38 59.39 12.90
C GLU A 506 8.88 59.70 13.06
N LEU A 507 8.52 60.29 14.19
CA LEU A 507 7.17 60.81 14.43
C LEU A 507 7.17 62.33 14.33
N THR A 508 6.32 62.86 13.47
CA THR A 508 6.14 64.31 13.28
C THR A 508 4.68 64.70 13.43
N THR A 509 4.43 65.98 13.71
CA THR A 509 3.06 66.54 13.73
C THR A 509 2.99 67.75 12.82
N SER A 510 1.84 67.95 12.19
CA SER A 510 1.56 69.19 11.46
C SER A 510 1.32 70.39 12.38
N SER A 511 1.03 70.14 13.66
CA SER A 511 0.69 71.21 14.61
C SER A 511 1.91 72.00 15.03
N ARG A 512 1.72 73.32 15.23
CA ARG A 512 2.74 74.22 15.79
C ARG A 512 2.50 74.55 17.26
N ASN A 513 1.52 73.90 17.89
CA ASN A 513 1.10 74.15 19.26
C ASN A 513 1.24 72.87 20.10
N ASP A 514 1.13 73.02 21.42
CA ASP A 514 1.20 71.90 22.36
C ASP A 514 0.00 70.94 22.21
N PHE A 515 -1.15 71.45 21.74
CA PHE A 515 -2.39 70.71 21.52
C PHE A 515 -2.71 70.57 20.03
N LEU A 516 -3.22 69.40 19.64
CA LEU A 516 -3.59 69.09 18.26
C LEU A 516 -4.94 69.70 17.87
N TYR A 517 -5.03 70.34 16.71
CA TYR A 517 -6.29 70.76 16.10
C TYR A 517 -6.93 69.62 15.31
N TYR A 518 -8.24 69.67 15.05
CA TYR A 518 -8.91 68.61 14.28
C TYR A 518 -8.47 68.56 12.79
N THR A 519 -7.80 69.59 12.30
CA THR A 519 -7.18 69.62 10.96
C THR A 519 -5.71 69.22 10.97
N ASP A 520 -5.15 68.94 12.15
CA ASP A 520 -3.78 68.46 12.26
C ASP A 520 -3.69 66.95 12.02
N SER A 521 -2.47 66.47 11.87
CA SER A 521 -2.15 65.05 11.78
C SER A 521 -0.87 64.72 12.54
N VAL A 522 -0.74 63.44 12.90
CA VAL A 522 0.50 62.84 13.39
C VAL A 522 0.99 61.88 12.31
N CYS A 523 2.23 62.01 11.90
CA CYS A 523 2.82 61.23 10.82
C CYS A 523 3.96 60.36 11.33
N LEU A 524 3.92 59.07 10.99
CA LEU A 524 5.02 58.12 11.19
C LEU A 524 5.69 57.86 9.84
N SER A 525 6.93 58.29 9.72
CA SER A 525 7.72 58.16 8.48
C SER A 525 8.92 57.26 8.68
N VAL A 526 9.25 56.44 7.68
CA VAL A 526 10.44 55.58 7.70
C VAL A 526 11.70 56.42 7.45
N ILE A 527 12.75 56.18 8.23
CA ILE A 527 14.05 56.81 7.99
C ILE A 527 14.73 56.13 6.80
N GLN A 528 15.30 56.93 5.88
CA GLN A 528 15.79 56.48 4.57
C GLN A 528 16.80 55.31 4.62
N ASN A 529 17.51 55.14 5.74
CA ASN A 529 18.51 54.09 5.95
C ASN A 529 18.11 53.09 7.04
N SER A 530 16.82 52.92 7.34
CA SER A 530 16.38 51.86 8.24
C SER A 530 16.72 50.49 7.64
N ASN A 531 17.34 49.64 8.45
CA ASN A 531 17.65 48.27 8.08
C ASN A 531 16.49 47.31 8.39
N LEU A 532 15.48 47.74 9.15
CA LEU A 532 14.39 46.88 9.64
C LEU A 532 13.04 47.20 9.00
N LEU A 533 12.77 48.48 8.74
CA LEU A 533 11.46 48.99 8.34
C LEU A 533 11.51 49.59 6.93
N LYS A 534 10.48 49.35 6.11
CA LYS A 534 10.36 49.94 4.77
C LYS A 534 8.91 50.28 4.42
N GLY A 535 8.71 51.42 3.78
CA GLY A 535 7.38 51.84 3.31
C GLY A 535 7.28 53.34 3.09
N GLY A 536 6.05 53.81 2.86
CA GLY A 536 5.70 55.23 2.75
C GLY A 536 5.66 55.93 4.11
N GLU A 537 4.77 56.90 4.28
CA GLU A 537 4.46 57.47 5.59
C GLU A 537 3.05 57.03 6.03
N ILE A 538 2.83 56.86 7.33
CA ILE A 538 1.49 56.67 7.91
C ILE A 538 1.02 58.01 8.45
N VAL A 539 -0.08 58.53 7.91
CA VAL A 539 -0.73 59.73 8.43
C VAL A 539 -1.92 59.30 9.29
N PHE A 540 -1.92 59.74 10.55
CA PHE A 540 -3.04 59.62 11.46
C PHE A 540 -3.72 60.98 11.59
N ASP A 541 -4.91 61.09 10.99
CA ASP A 541 -5.72 62.31 11.06
C ASP A 541 -6.32 62.49 12.46
N VAL A 542 -6.40 63.74 12.92
CA VAL A 542 -6.99 64.07 14.21
C VAL A 542 -8.51 64.19 14.08
N ASN A 543 -9.25 63.46 14.91
CA ASN A 543 -10.70 63.56 14.99
C ASN A 543 -11.14 64.84 15.72
N GLU A 544 -12.35 65.32 15.44
CA GLU A 544 -12.97 66.41 16.19
C GLU A 544 -13.10 66.08 17.68
N LEU A 545 -13.03 67.10 18.54
CA LEU A 545 -13.18 66.93 19.99
C LEU A 545 -14.51 66.23 20.34
N GLU A 546 -14.45 65.24 21.25
CA GLU A 546 -15.62 64.45 21.64
C GLU A 546 -16.51 65.20 22.65
N ILE A 547 -17.52 65.91 22.14
CA ILE A 547 -18.42 66.75 22.95
C ILE A 547 -19.30 65.95 23.92
N GLU A 548 -19.68 64.72 23.57
CA GLU A 548 -20.52 63.88 24.46
C GLU A 548 -19.80 63.50 25.77
N GLY A 549 -18.47 63.34 25.72
CA GLY A 549 -17.66 63.14 26.93
C GLY A 549 -17.71 64.35 27.86
N ILE A 550 -17.59 65.55 27.29
CA ILE A 550 -17.68 66.81 28.05
C ILE A 550 -19.07 66.99 28.65
N LYS A 551 -20.13 66.71 27.88
CA LYS A 551 -21.51 66.74 28.37
C LYS A 551 -21.71 65.79 29.56
N SER A 552 -21.20 64.58 29.47
CA SER A 552 -21.35 63.56 30.52
C SER A 552 -20.72 63.98 31.85
N GLU A 553 -19.62 64.73 31.83
CA GLU A 553 -19.00 65.28 33.04
C GLU A 553 -19.73 66.51 33.56
N LEU A 554 -20.21 67.38 32.67
CA LEU A 554 -21.03 68.54 33.03
C LEU A 554 -22.36 68.15 33.69
N ASP A 555 -23.00 67.07 33.23
CA ASP A 555 -24.25 66.54 33.80
C ASP A 555 -24.08 66.04 35.25
N LYS A 556 -22.84 65.82 35.72
CA LYS A 556 -22.55 65.43 37.11
C LYS A 556 -22.46 66.62 38.07
N LEU A 557 -22.39 67.85 37.55
CA LEU A 557 -22.29 69.05 38.37
C LEU A 557 -23.61 69.34 39.10
N GLU A 558 -23.53 69.68 40.38
CA GLU A 558 -24.69 70.08 41.18
C GLU A 558 -25.12 71.53 40.90
N ILE A 559 -25.55 71.79 39.66
CA ILE A 559 -26.07 73.11 39.26
C ILE A 559 -27.50 73.24 39.76
N ASN A 560 -27.73 74.17 40.68
CA ASN A 560 -29.04 74.37 41.30
C ASN A 560 -29.55 75.80 41.12
N SER A 561 -30.87 75.95 41.20
CA SER A 561 -31.59 77.21 41.04
C SER A 561 -31.46 78.19 42.22
N GLN A 562 -30.89 77.76 43.34
CA GLN A 562 -30.62 78.61 44.51
C GLN A 562 -29.29 79.38 44.39
N ASN A 563 -28.34 78.85 43.61
CA ASN A 563 -27.10 79.52 43.28
C ASN A 563 -27.36 80.74 42.37
N SER A 564 -26.56 81.78 42.54
CA SER A 564 -26.52 82.91 41.60
C SER A 564 -26.00 82.47 40.23
N HIS A 565 -26.34 83.23 39.18
CA HIS A 565 -25.80 83.01 37.83
C HIS A 565 -24.28 82.94 37.83
N LEU A 566 -23.62 83.79 38.64
CA LEU A 566 -22.17 83.82 38.76
C LEU A 566 -21.61 82.54 39.39
N GLU A 567 -22.23 82.02 40.45
CA GLU A 567 -21.79 80.78 41.11
C GLU A 567 -21.93 79.56 40.19
N ASN A 568 -23.07 79.44 39.50
CA ASN A 568 -23.28 78.37 38.52
C ASN A 568 -22.30 78.48 37.35
N GLN A 569 -22.02 79.69 36.85
CA GLN A 569 -21.03 79.91 35.79
C GLN A 569 -19.62 79.53 36.26
N ILE A 570 -19.22 79.85 37.50
CA ILE A 570 -17.92 79.48 38.06
C ILE A 570 -17.76 77.95 38.13
N LEU A 571 -18.78 77.22 38.55
CA LEU A 571 -18.76 75.75 38.62
C LEU A 571 -18.58 75.11 37.24
N ILE A 572 -19.37 75.55 36.27
CA ILE A 572 -19.30 75.06 34.89
C ILE A 572 -17.93 75.39 34.29
N ASN A 573 -17.47 76.63 34.44
CA ASN A 573 -16.20 77.08 33.88
C ASN A 573 -15.01 76.35 34.52
N SER A 574 -15.07 76.05 35.83
CA SER A 574 -14.05 75.24 36.50
C SER A 574 -13.98 73.82 35.92
N CYS A 575 -15.14 73.18 35.70
CA CYS A 575 -15.20 71.86 35.08
C CYS A 575 -14.69 71.88 33.62
N LEU A 576 -15.06 72.89 32.84
CA LEU A 576 -14.57 73.05 31.47
C LEU A 576 -13.07 73.34 31.44
N HIS A 577 -12.53 74.14 32.36
CA HIS A 577 -11.09 74.36 32.46
C HIS A 577 -10.31 73.09 32.82
N GLU A 578 -10.91 72.17 33.59
CA GLU A 578 -10.30 70.87 33.86
C GLU A 578 -10.39 69.93 32.64
N MET A 579 -11.51 69.96 31.91
CA MET A 579 -11.77 69.02 30.83
C MET A 579 -11.22 69.42 29.47
N VAL A 580 -11.27 70.71 29.18
CA VAL A 580 -10.79 71.34 27.95
C VAL A 580 -9.89 72.53 28.30
N PRO A 581 -8.78 72.32 29.03
CA PRO A 581 -7.88 73.40 29.45
C PRO A 581 -7.28 74.22 28.29
N PHE A 582 -7.31 73.66 27.08
CA PHE A 582 -6.85 74.29 25.85
C PHE A 582 -7.87 75.24 25.19
N MET A 583 -9.12 75.25 25.68
CA MET A 583 -10.18 76.13 25.19
C MET A 583 -10.35 77.36 26.07
N SER A 584 -10.64 78.51 25.46
CA SER A 584 -10.90 79.77 26.14
C SER A 584 -12.36 80.21 26.05
N GLU A 585 -12.95 80.63 27.18
CA GLU A 585 -14.30 81.20 27.20
C GLU A 585 -14.34 82.48 26.35
N TYR A 586 -15.44 82.66 25.60
CA TYR A 586 -15.70 83.69 24.60
C TYR A 586 -14.88 83.62 23.30
N GLU A 587 -13.85 82.77 23.23
CA GLU A 587 -13.12 82.48 21.98
C GLU A 587 -13.54 81.14 21.36
N ASP A 588 -13.53 80.08 22.16
CA ASP A 588 -13.81 78.71 21.71
C ASP A 588 -15.19 78.21 22.16
N TYR A 589 -15.68 78.69 23.31
CA TYR A 589 -17.00 78.37 23.81
C TYR A 589 -17.61 79.53 24.60
N LYS A 590 -18.93 79.50 24.84
CA LYS A 590 -19.62 80.48 25.68
C LYS A 590 -20.72 79.84 26.52
N ILE A 591 -20.74 80.18 27.80
CA ILE A 591 -21.77 79.76 28.75
C ILE A 591 -22.90 80.79 28.74
N PHE A 592 -24.13 80.34 28.51
CA PHE A 592 -25.33 81.16 28.60
C PHE A 592 -26.23 80.63 29.71
N ILE A 593 -26.48 81.46 30.73
CA ILE A 593 -27.49 81.19 31.74
C ILE A 593 -28.61 82.22 31.57
N TYR A 594 -29.85 81.73 31.43
CA TYR A 594 -31.00 82.59 31.23
C TYR A 594 -32.21 82.08 32.02
N GLU A 595 -33.06 83.03 32.42
CA GLU A 595 -34.28 82.76 33.18
C GLU A 595 -35.46 82.63 32.21
N GLY A 596 -36.17 81.50 32.28
CA GLY A 596 -37.42 81.32 31.57
C GLY A 596 -38.59 81.80 32.43
N ASN A 597 -39.34 82.81 31.99
CA ASN A 597 -40.61 83.15 32.60
C ASN A 597 -41.68 82.14 32.16
N ASN A 598 -41.87 81.09 32.97
CA ASN A 598 -43.09 80.29 32.93
C ASN A 598 -43.85 80.46 34.25
N SER A 599 -45.16 80.60 34.13
CA SER A 599 -46.04 81.38 35.00
C SER A 599 -46.23 80.91 36.45
N ASP A 600 -45.40 80.02 37.01
CA ASP A 600 -45.44 79.69 38.45
C ASP A 600 -44.13 79.07 39.03
N ARG A 601 -43.01 79.04 38.30
CA ARG A 601 -41.69 78.60 38.82
C ARG A 601 -40.54 79.33 38.12
N TYR A 602 -39.63 79.89 38.91
CA TYR A 602 -38.32 80.32 38.41
C TYR A 602 -37.53 79.07 38.00
N PHE A 603 -37.31 78.87 36.70
CA PHE A 603 -36.36 77.88 36.19
C PHE A 603 -35.26 78.61 35.44
N GLN A 604 -34.03 78.40 35.89
CA GLN A 604 -32.84 78.78 35.15
C GLN A 604 -32.56 77.68 34.11
N LYS A 605 -32.11 78.07 32.92
CA LYS A 605 -31.57 77.15 31.91
C LYS A 605 -30.13 77.52 31.63
N CYS A 606 -29.30 76.51 31.41
CA CYS A 606 -27.92 76.70 30.97
C CYS A 606 -27.70 76.05 29.60
N SER A 607 -27.10 76.79 28.69
CA SER A 607 -26.64 76.29 27.40
C SER A 607 -25.18 76.68 27.23
N ILE A 608 -24.33 75.71 26.90
CA ILE A 608 -22.92 75.93 26.58
C ILE A 608 -22.78 75.75 25.07
N ILE A 609 -22.35 76.80 24.38
CA ILE A 609 -22.16 76.79 22.92
C ILE A 609 -20.66 76.68 22.66
N PHE A 610 -20.23 75.57 22.05
CA PHE A 610 -18.89 75.41 21.50
C PHE A 610 -18.90 75.87 20.05
N PHE A 611 -18.10 76.88 19.72
CA PHE A 611 -18.07 77.46 18.38
C PHE A 611 -17.37 76.52 17.39
N SER A 612 -17.81 76.53 16.12
CA SER A 612 -17.02 75.89 15.06
C SER A 612 -15.70 76.63 14.90
N GLY A 613 -14.62 75.90 14.67
CA GLY A 613 -13.29 76.50 14.64
C GLY A 613 -12.19 75.47 14.73
N LYS A 614 -11.19 75.71 15.58
CA LYS A 614 -9.96 74.90 15.69
C LYS A 614 -10.18 73.48 16.22
N TRP A 615 -11.27 73.26 16.96
CA TRP A 615 -11.50 72.03 17.72
C TRP A 615 -12.66 71.17 17.19
N LEU A 616 -13.59 71.81 16.47
CA LEU A 616 -14.85 71.23 15.98
C LEU A 616 -15.17 71.82 14.61
N SER A 617 -15.71 71.00 13.69
CA SER A 617 -16.13 71.50 12.36
C SER A 617 -17.44 72.27 12.42
N LYS A 618 -18.29 71.95 13.41
CA LYS A 618 -19.63 72.54 13.58
C LYS A 618 -19.82 73.06 14.99
N GLU A 619 -20.53 74.17 15.06
CA GLU A 619 -20.99 74.72 16.33
C GLU A 619 -21.90 73.68 17.01
N THR A 620 -21.62 73.40 18.27
CA THR A 620 -22.31 72.37 19.04
C THR A 620 -22.79 72.97 20.35
N THR A 621 -24.04 72.71 20.71
CA THR A 621 -24.65 73.22 21.95
C THR A 621 -24.93 72.07 22.91
N ILE A 622 -24.52 72.23 24.17
CA ILE A 622 -24.90 71.37 25.29
C ILE A 622 -25.89 72.13 26.15
N ASP A 623 -27.12 71.62 26.26
CA ASP A 623 -28.13 72.14 27.18
C ASP A 623 -28.10 71.35 28.49
N LEU A 624 -27.91 72.05 29.60
CA LEU A 624 -27.87 71.48 30.95
C LEU A 624 -29.17 71.83 31.70
N SER A 625 -29.72 70.85 32.42
CA SER A 625 -30.85 71.07 33.33
C SER A 625 -30.36 71.59 34.67
N ILE A 626 -30.91 72.72 35.13
CA ILE A 626 -30.65 73.26 36.47
C ILE A 626 -31.72 72.72 37.42
N ASN A 627 -31.28 72.11 38.53
CA ASN A 627 -32.14 71.41 39.49
C ASN A 627 -32.71 72.32 40.60
#